data_AF-A0A838J4V1-F1
#
_entry.id   AF-A0A838J4V1-F1
#
_cell.length_a   1.000
_cell.length_b   1.000
_cell.length_c   1.000
_cell.angle_alpha   90.00
_cell.angle_beta   90.00
_cell.angle_gamma   90.00
#
_symmetry.space_group_name_H-M   'P 1'
#
loop_
_entity.id
_entity.type
_entity.pdbx_description
1 polymer ?
#
loop_
_entity_poly.entity_id
_entity_poly.type
_entity_poly.pdbx_seq_one_letter_code
_entity_poly.pdbx_strand_id
1 'polypeptide(L)'
;DSLCRLDKEKGPFEWRLIPQPAAPQQSQPPGQLPFPNSFAHSAPRSPVPRVILALNWDWLSAWTPQQKDAVYTVLTTINGEHTIEDIKGVVPLPPALVDEILRMLLELKVIVISA
;
A
#
# COMPACT_ATOMS: atom_id res chain seq x y z
N ASP A 1 -15.95 3.53 -32.86
CA ASP A 1 -14.60 3.52 -33.44
C ASP A 1 -13.83 4.76 -32.96
N SER A 2 -13.45 4.81 -31.68
CA SER A 2 -12.93 6.04 -31.06
C SER A 2 -11.78 5.85 -30.07
N LEU A 3 -11.18 4.65 -30.00
CA LEU A 3 -10.11 4.33 -29.04
C LEU A 3 -8.68 4.40 -29.63
N CYS A 4 -8.53 4.72 -30.92
CA CYS A 4 -7.23 4.63 -31.60
C CYS A 4 -6.51 5.98 -31.81
N ARG A 5 -6.94 7.07 -31.16
CA ARG A 5 -6.50 8.44 -31.52
C ARG A 5 -5.81 9.22 -30.40
N LEU A 6 -5.34 8.55 -29.35
CA LEU A 6 -4.60 9.16 -28.24
C LEU A 6 -3.18 8.57 -28.07
N ASP A 7 -2.56 8.13 -29.17
CA ASP A 7 -1.20 7.56 -29.19
C ASP A 7 -0.33 8.24 -30.26
N LYS A 8 -0.37 9.58 -30.34
CA LYS A 8 0.46 10.34 -31.32
C LYS A 8 1.13 11.59 -30.77
N GLU A 9 1.24 11.72 -29.46
CA GLU A 9 2.03 12.76 -28.81
C GLU A 9 3.22 12.14 -28.10
N LYS A 10 4.31 12.01 -28.87
CA LYS A 10 5.63 11.68 -28.36
C LYS A 10 6.05 12.82 -27.43
N GLY A 11 5.97 12.59 -26.12
CA GLY A 11 6.39 13.56 -25.10
C GLY A 11 7.84 14.04 -25.30
N PRO A 12 8.23 15.20 -24.74
CA PRO A 12 9.50 15.87 -25.02
C PRO A 12 10.74 15.15 -24.45
N PHE A 13 10.58 13.98 -23.84
CA PHE A 13 11.66 13.24 -23.21
C PHE A 13 12.24 12.17 -24.15
N GLU A 14 13.55 12.24 -24.40
CA GLU A 14 14.29 11.11 -24.96
C GLU A 14 14.62 10.13 -23.84
N TRP A 15 13.98 8.96 -23.84
CA TRP A 15 14.40 7.85 -22.98
C TRP A 15 15.75 7.32 -23.47
N ARG A 16 16.82 7.64 -22.74
CA ARG A 16 18.14 7.04 -22.96
C ARG A 16 18.44 6.08 -21.82
N LEU A 17 18.60 4.80 -22.15
CA LEU A 17 19.15 3.81 -21.24
C LEU A 17 20.65 4.11 -21.11
N ILE A 18 21.10 4.70 -20.01
CA ILE A 18 22.52 4.95 -19.76
C ILE A 18 23.09 3.69 -19.10
N PRO A 19 23.99 2.92 -19.77
CA PRO A 19 24.66 1.79 -19.13
C PRO A 19 25.56 2.33 -18.02
N GLN A 20 25.29 1.93 -16.78
CA GLN A 20 26.07 2.34 -15.61
C GLN A 20 27.47 1.70 -15.70
N PRO A 21 28.56 2.47 -15.59
CA PRO A 21 29.91 1.89 -15.62
C PRO A 21 30.16 1.03 -14.38
N ALA A 22 30.72 -0.17 -14.59
CA ALA A 22 31.03 -1.12 -13.53
C ALA A 22 31.97 -0.49 -12.48
N ALA A 23 31.57 -0.55 -11.21
CA ALA A 23 32.35 -0.04 -10.09
C ALA A 23 33.65 -0.86 -9.89
N PRO A 24 34.75 -0.25 -9.42
CA PRO A 24 36.00 -0.95 -9.15
C PRO A 24 35.86 -1.94 -7.98
N GLN A 25 36.33 -3.18 -8.18
CA GLN A 25 36.41 -4.20 -7.13
C GLN A 25 37.33 -3.74 -5.99
N GLN A 26 36.78 -3.54 -4.79
CA GLN A 26 37.55 -3.31 -3.57
C GLN A 26 37.97 -4.63 -2.91
N SER A 27 39.28 -4.81 -2.76
CA SER A 27 39.91 -5.80 -1.87
C SER A 27 39.64 -5.46 -0.39
N GLN A 28 39.42 -6.47 0.45
CA GLN A 28 39.15 -6.40 1.92
C GLN A 28 40.42 -6.04 2.75
N PRO A 29 40.45 -6.25 4.10
CA PRO A 29 39.91 -5.55 5.31
C PRO A 29 41.09 -4.91 6.13
N PRO A 30 41.13 -4.61 7.46
CA PRO A 30 40.15 -4.66 8.57
C PRO A 30 40.02 -3.35 9.40
N GLY A 31 38.91 -3.24 10.13
CA GLY A 31 38.81 -2.38 11.32
C GLY A 31 38.37 -0.94 11.06
N GLN A 32 37.05 -0.71 11.14
CA GLN A 32 36.43 0.46 11.79
C GLN A 32 34.90 0.35 11.65
N LEU A 33 34.23 0.08 12.77
CA LEU A 33 32.83 0.47 13.01
C LEU A 33 32.88 1.78 13.83
N PRO A 34 31.80 2.60 13.93
CA PRO A 34 30.43 2.40 13.47
C PRO A 34 29.86 3.57 12.65
N PHE A 35 28.62 3.46 12.17
CA PHE A 35 27.60 4.50 11.89
C PHE A 35 26.85 4.27 10.57
N PRO A 36 25.53 4.48 10.58
CA PRO A 36 24.58 3.63 9.89
C PRO A 36 24.25 4.26 8.54
N ASN A 37 24.84 3.76 7.46
CA ASN A 37 24.31 4.09 6.15
C ASN A 37 23.08 3.20 5.91
N SER A 38 21.97 3.67 6.47
CA SER A 38 20.60 3.27 6.18
C SER A 38 20.31 3.50 4.70
N PHE A 39 20.94 2.73 3.83
CA PHE A 39 20.40 2.44 2.51
C PHE A 39 19.30 1.41 2.69
N ALA A 40 18.26 1.81 3.42
CA ALA A 40 16.94 1.25 3.19
C ALA A 40 16.64 1.63 1.75
N HIS A 41 16.83 0.66 0.86
CA HIS A 41 16.12 0.64 -0.41
C HIS A 41 14.69 1.04 -0.08
N SER A 42 14.27 2.21 -0.55
CA SER A 42 12.88 2.66 -0.47
C SER A 42 12.08 1.68 -1.31
N ALA A 43 11.78 0.51 -0.75
CA ALA A 43 10.71 -0.34 -1.23
C ALA A 43 9.50 0.59 -1.39
N PRO A 44 8.71 0.46 -2.48
CA PRO A 44 7.45 1.16 -2.57
C PRO A 44 6.72 0.87 -1.26
N ARG A 45 6.54 1.90 -0.42
CA ARG A 45 5.95 1.71 0.90
C ARG A 45 4.52 1.29 0.63
N SER A 46 4.23 -0.01 0.80
CA SER A 46 2.88 -0.52 0.61
C SER A 46 1.97 0.30 1.54
N PRO A 47 0.85 0.80 1.02
CA PRO A 47 -0.02 1.71 1.75
C PRO A 47 -0.43 1.12 3.10
N VAL A 48 -0.28 1.91 4.16
CA VAL A 48 -0.65 1.51 5.53
C VAL A 48 -1.95 2.24 5.91
N PRO A 49 -3.08 1.53 6.01
CA PRO A 49 -4.32 2.11 6.50
C PRO A 49 -4.22 2.42 8.01
N ARG A 50 -4.81 3.55 8.41
CA ARG A 50 -4.91 3.98 9.81
C ARG A 50 -6.33 4.38 10.13
N VAL A 51 -6.88 3.90 11.24
CA VAL A 51 -8.20 4.32 11.73
C VAL A 51 -8.09 5.73 12.32
N ILE A 52 -8.91 6.65 11.83
CA ILE A 52 -8.94 8.06 12.27
C ILE A 52 -10.25 8.44 12.95
N LEU A 53 -11.29 7.61 12.80
CA LEU A 53 -12.62 7.86 13.34
C LEU A 53 -13.26 6.53 13.74
N ALA A 54 -14.09 6.55 14.78
CA ALA A 54 -14.90 5.39 15.12
C ALA A 54 -16.01 5.18 14.08
N LEU A 55 -16.18 3.94 13.60
CA LEU A 55 -17.24 3.59 12.66
C LEU A 55 -18.61 3.72 13.34
N ASN A 56 -19.50 4.54 12.76
CA ASN A 56 -20.88 4.61 13.21
C ASN A 56 -21.69 3.44 12.64
N TRP A 57 -21.99 2.45 13.48
CA TRP A 57 -22.72 1.25 13.10
C TRP A 57 -24.15 1.51 12.61
N ASP A 58 -24.73 2.67 12.93
CA ASP A 58 -26.06 3.07 12.46
C ASP A 58 -26.10 3.26 10.93
N TRP A 59 -24.98 3.71 10.33
CA TRP A 59 -24.83 3.81 8.87
C TRP A 59 -24.87 2.45 8.18
N LEU A 60 -24.55 1.38 8.91
CA LEU A 60 -24.58 0.00 8.44
C LEU A 60 -25.85 -0.72 8.94
N SER A 61 -26.88 -0.01 9.39
CA SER A 61 -28.11 -0.62 9.95
C SER A 61 -28.74 -1.68 9.03
N ALA A 62 -28.78 -1.42 7.71
CA ALA A 62 -29.32 -2.33 6.70
C ALA A 62 -28.42 -3.54 6.36
N TRP A 63 -27.20 -3.60 6.90
CA TRP A 63 -26.25 -4.68 6.61
C TRP A 63 -26.58 -5.94 7.42
N THR A 64 -26.33 -7.10 6.82
CA THR A 64 -26.49 -8.38 7.52
C THR A 64 -25.46 -8.50 8.65
N PRO A 65 -25.74 -9.30 9.69
CA PRO A 65 -24.77 -9.54 10.76
C PRO A 65 -23.41 -10.04 10.26
N GLN A 66 -23.42 -10.89 9.23
CA GLN A 66 -22.20 -11.42 8.60
C GLN A 66 -21.36 -10.33 7.92
N GLN A 67 -22.01 -9.36 7.26
CA GLN A 67 -21.30 -8.24 6.65
C GLN A 67 -20.72 -7.31 7.72
N LYS A 68 -21.45 -7.07 8.81
CA LYS A 68 -20.95 -6.27 9.95
C LYS A 68 -19.76 -6.95 10.61
N ASP A 69 -19.81 -8.26 10.79
CA ASP A 69 -18.71 -9.07 11.33
C ASP A 69 -17.46 -9.00 10.45
N ALA A 70 -17.63 -9.09 9.12
CA ALA A 70 -16.52 -8.93 8.17
C ALA A 70 -15.87 -7.53 8.28
N VAL A 71 -16.69 -6.47 8.32
CA VAL A 71 -16.19 -5.09 8.50
C VAL A 71 -15.49 -4.93 9.83
N TYR A 72 -16.07 -5.46 10.91
CA TYR A 72 -15.48 -5.44 12.24
C TYR A 72 -14.12 -6.12 12.25
N THR A 73 -14.01 -7.31 11.67
CA THR A 73 -12.76 -8.08 11.58
C THR A 73 -11.67 -7.34 10.83
N VAL A 74 -12.00 -6.71 9.69
CA VAL A 74 -11.03 -5.88 8.95
C VAL A 74 -10.62 -4.68 9.80
N LEU A 75 -11.59 -3.97 10.40
CA LEU A 75 -11.33 -2.78 11.20
C LEU A 75 -10.45 -3.05 12.43
N THR A 76 -10.65 -4.18 13.12
CA THR A 76 -9.81 -4.59 14.26
C THR A 76 -8.40 -5.00 13.85
N THR A 77 -8.21 -5.38 12.59
CA THR A 77 -6.89 -5.72 12.04
C THR A 77 -6.09 -4.47 11.65
N ILE A 78 -6.75 -3.32 11.42
CA ILE A 78 -6.10 -2.05 11.10
C ILE A 78 -5.53 -1.42 12.39
N ASN A 79 -4.29 -1.74 12.71
CA ASN A 79 -3.51 -1.14 13.82
C ASN A 79 -2.64 0.06 13.39
N GLY A 80 -2.59 0.39 12.08
CA GLY A 80 -1.72 1.44 11.56
C GLY A 80 -0.25 1.04 11.35
N GLU A 81 0.04 -0.25 11.48
CA GLU A 81 1.35 -0.86 11.23
C GLU A 81 1.30 -1.82 10.04
N HIS A 82 0.18 -2.53 9.87
CA HIS A 82 -0.02 -3.49 8.79
C HIS A 82 -0.32 -2.80 7.46
N THR A 83 0.29 -3.30 6.39
CA THR A 83 0.00 -2.88 5.01
C THR A 83 -1.30 -3.50 4.53
N ILE A 84 -1.88 -2.98 3.44
CA ILE A 84 -3.06 -3.60 2.82
C ILE A 84 -2.82 -5.07 2.46
N GLU A 85 -1.61 -5.42 2.02
CA GLU A 85 -1.25 -6.79 1.67
C GLU A 85 -1.18 -7.71 2.89
N ASP A 86 -0.64 -7.19 4.01
CA ASP A 86 -0.60 -7.92 5.28
C ASP A 86 -2.01 -8.21 5.81
N ILE A 87 -2.89 -7.21 5.81
CA ILE A 87 -4.28 -7.34 6.24
C ILE A 87 -5.00 -8.44 5.43
N LYS A 88 -4.79 -8.49 4.11
CA LYS A 88 -5.36 -9.54 3.25
C LYS A 88 -4.84 -10.94 3.56
N GLY A 89 -3.62 -11.05 4.08
CA GLY A 89 -3.03 -12.33 4.48
C GLY A 89 -3.47 -12.80 5.86
N VAL A 90 -3.78 -11.88 6.77
CA VAL A 90 -4.14 -12.18 8.17
C VAL A 90 -5.65 -12.42 8.33
N VAL A 91 -6.48 -11.67 7.62
CA VAL A 91 -7.93 -11.73 7.77
C VAL A 91 -8.48 -12.99 7.09
N PRO A 92 -9.35 -13.78 7.73
CA PRO A 92 -9.95 -14.99 7.16
C PRO A 92 -11.09 -14.67 6.18
N LEU A 93 -10.89 -13.69 5.30
CA LEU A 93 -11.85 -13.25 4.29
C LEU A 93 -11.21 -13.27 2.90
N PRO A 94 -12.02 -13.39 1.83
CA PRO A 94 -11.50 -13.25 0.48
C PRO A 94 -10.82 -11.88 0.28
N PRO A 95 -9.64 -11.80 -0.38
CA PRO A 95 -8.92 -10.55 -0.54
C PRO A 95 -9.74 -9.48 -1.26
N ALA A 96 -10.55 -9.89 -2.25
CA ALA A 96 -11.47 -8.99 -2.95
C ALA A 96 -12.52 -8.35 -2.01
N LEU A 97 -12.99 -9.10 -1.01
CA LEU A 97 -13.93 -8.56 -0.01
C LEU A 97 -13.21 -7.57 0.92
N VAL A 98 -11.96 -7.86 1.29
CA VAL A 98 -11.13 -6.95 2.09
C VAL A 98 -10.89 -5.63 1.34
N ASP A 99 -10.60 -5.67 0.04
CA ASP A 99 -10.47 -4.46 -0.78
C ASP A 99 -11.75 -3.60 -0.78
N GLU A 100 -12.91 -4.22 -0.99
CA GLU A 100 -14.20 -3.51 -1.00
C GLU A 100 -14.51 -2.91 0.39
N ILE A 101 -14.21 -3.63 1.47
CA ILE A 101 -14.37 -3.12 2.83
C ILE A 101 -13.44 -1.93 3.07
N LEU A 102 -12.15 -2.04 2.73
CA LEU A 102 -11.19 -0.95 2.88
C LEU A 102 -11.59 0.29 2.07
N ARG A 103 -12.11 0.09 0.85
CA ARG A 103 -12.61 1.17 0.01
C ARG A 103 -13.81 1.87 0.65
N MET A 104 -14.78 1.10 1.15
CA MET A 104 -15.95 1.65 1.85
C MET A 104 -15.54 2.41 3.12
N LEU A 105 -14.61 1.87 3.91
CA LEU A 105 -14.08 2.56 5.11
C LEU A 105 -13.35 3.86 4.76
N LEU A 106 -12.67 3.91 3.62
CA LEU A 106 -12.01 5.11 3.11
C LEU A 106 -13.03 6.16 2.66
N GLU A 107 -14.09 5.75 1.96
CA GLU A 107 -15.18 6.64 1.53
C GLU A 107 -15.94 7.23 2.73
N LEU A 108 -16.16 6.43 3.77
CA LEU A 108 -16.74 6.87 5.05
C LEU A 108 -15.77 7.70 5.90
N LYS A 109 -14.53 7.91 5.45
CA LYS A 109 -13.46 8.63 6.17
C LYS A 109 -13.20 8.07 7.57
N VAL A 110 -13.41 6.76 7.73
CA VAL A 110 -13.10 6.01 8.95
C VAL A 110 -11.61 5.69 9.01
N ILE A 111 -11.02 5.44 7.84
CA ILE A 111 -9.59 5.17 7.67
C ILE A 111 -8.94 6.16 6.71
N VAL A 112 -7.62 6.34 6.83
CA VAL A 112 -6.77 7.03 5.86
C VAL A 112 -5.62 6.13 5.45
N ILE A 113 -5.17 6.26 4.21
CA ILE A 113 -4.02 5.53 3.70
C ILE A 113 -2.79 6.45 3.78
N SER A 114 -1.78 6.04 4.54
CA SER A 114 -0.50 6.73 4.65
C SER A 114 0.56 6.01 3.81
N ALA A 115 1.43 6.78 3.16
CA ALA A 115 2.58 6.29 2.39
C ALA A 115 3.89 6.46 3.16
#